data_AF-A0A5B7UK16-F1
#
_entry.id   AF-A0A5B7UK16-F1
#
_cell.length_a   1.000
_cell.length_b   1.000
_cell.length_c   1.000
_cell.angle_alpha   90.00
_cell.angle_beta   90.00
_cell.angle_gamma   90.00
#
_symmetry.space_group_name_H-M   'P 1'
#
loop_
_entity.id
_entity.type
_entity.pdbx_description
1 polymer ?
#
loop_
_entity_poly.entity_id
_entity_poly.type
_entity_poly.pdbx_seq_one_letter_code
_entity_poly.pdbx_strand_id
1 'polypeptide(L)'
;MTSPQHLDGLLTHLGLAEAATFTAVRGGDEDTVIRLFGGDPERVRPMRLEDLRNHYATNLILVSRSGPTVVVVENNGYQGSREEVLRPLSRLGRTASAYWNVNAVSRLSLAEDGLIQSVLDMVVPEDPFGARPDAWDPLLEGLDLADGDGWGEGLAAVERATDVRFDDAWVKGPHRVVEIAPVPEYLLGQGLVDSPLLKREPFAGYLADLGPGLLGPMRRHALDLALTHAGLRHHPLATAALTAHTLPATGRQRLRDELTAAHDQALPQARALLIGEPKEFEPEWERPSHRLFRQAIVFGVLARCVAAHLPAPTDLLPDVVSSLTTAMTGEGERVEEFWMLAHLHDAARRMS
;
A
#
# COMPACT_ATOMS: atom_id res chain seq x y z
N MET A 1 30.02 1.00 -12.52
CA MET A 1 28.71 1.58 -12.17
C MET A 1 28.97 2.97 -11.66
N THR A 2 27.97 3.82 -11.74
CA THR A 2 28.04 5.20 -11.26
C THR A 2 28.07 5.18 -9.73
N SER A 3 28.87 6.03 -9.09
CA SER A 3 28.89 6.05 -7.62
C SER A 3 27.60 6.70 -7.08
N PRO A 4 27.10 6.26 -5.92
CA PRO A 4 25.92 6.85 -5.28
C PRO A 4 26.02 8.38 -5.15
N GLN A 5 27.17 8.91 -4.73
CA GLN A 5 27.37 10.36 -4.57
C GLN A 5 27.28 11.12 -5.91
N HIS A 6 27.67 10.49 -7.02
CA HIS A 6 27.50 11.10 -8.33
C HIS A 6 26.03 11.09 -8.76
N LEU A 7 25.30 10.01 -8.46
CA LEU A 7 23.86 9.91 -8.72
C LEU A 7 23.07 10.93 -7.88
N ASP A 8 23.45 11.19 -6.63
CA ASP A 8 22.88 12.28 -5.82
C ASP A 8 23.13 13.66 -6.42
N GLY A 9 24.35 13.90 -6.90
CA GLY A 9 24.69 15.12 -7.63
C GLY A 9 23.83 15.30 -8.89
N LEU A 10 23.61 14.22 -9.63
CA LEU A 10 22.74 14.19 -10.81
C LEU A 10 21.28 14.50 -10.44
N LEU A 11 20.73 13.87 -9.41
CA LEU A 11 19.36 14.12 -8.94
C LEU A 11 19.16 15.56 -8.50
N THR A 12 20.13 16.12 -7.79
CA THR A 12 20.13 17.53 -7.37
C THR A 12 20.15 18.45 -8.58
N HIS A 13 21.02 18.19 -9.57
CA HIS A 13 21.11 18.98 -10.79
C HIS A 13 19.82 18.96 -11.60
N LEU A 14 19.18 17.79 -11.70
CA LEU A 14 17.91 17.61 -12.41
C LEU A 14 16.71 18.16 -11.64
N GLY A 15 16.86 18.50 -10.36
CA GLY A 15 15.74 18.91 -9.50
C GLY A 15 14.77 17.76 -9.20
N LEU A 16 15.29 16.53 -9.09
CA LEU A 16 14.54 15.29 -8.86
C LEU A 16 14.85 14.66 -7.49
N ALA A 17 15.69 15.30 -6.67
CA ALA A 17 16.09 14.79 -5.36
C ALA A 17 14.93 14.71 -4.34
N GLU A 18 13.89 15.53 -4.48
CA GLU A 18 12.78 15.57 -3.52
C GLU A 18 11.70 14.52 -3.80
N ALA A 19 11.37 14.30 -5.08
CA ALA A 19 10.36 13.32 -5.46
C ALA A 19 10.54 12.88 -6.92
N ALA A 20 10.76 11.59 -7.14
CA ALA A 20 10.81 11.01 -8.47
C ALA A 20 10.56 9.50 -8.44
N THR A 21 10.26 8.96 -9.62
CA THR A 21 10.36 7.52 -9.90
C THR A 21 11.29 7.30 -11.07
N PHE A 22 12.24 6.38 -10.93
CA PHE A 22 13.08 5.87 -12.01
C PHE A 22 12.77 4.39 -12.19
N THR A 23 12.30 4.01 -13.38
CA THR A 23 12.02 2.61 -13.73
C THR A 23 12.87 2.19 -14.92
N ALA A 24 13.63 1.11 -14.79
CA ALA A 24 14.50 0.57 -15.83
C ALA A 24 14.05 -0.83 -16.24
N VAL A 25 13.99 -1.09 -17.55
CA VAL A 25 13.46 -2.33 -18.15
C VAL A 25 14.48 -2.88 -19.14
N ARG A 26 15.07 -4.05 -18.84
CA ARG A 26 16.13 -4.65 -19.69
C ARG A 26 15.68 -5.09 -21.09
N GLY A 27 14.37 -5.11 -21.36
CA GLY A 27 13.82 -5.53 -22.63
C GLY A 27 12.68 -4.65 -23.13
N GLY A 28 12.22 -4.96 -24.35
CA GLY A 28 11.20 -4.18 -25.04
C GLY A 28 11.73 -2.94 -25.77
N ASP A 29 10.82 -2.34 -26.54
CA ASP A 29 10.99 -1.02 -27.14
C ASP A 29 10.26 0.06 -26.30
N GLU A 30 10.63 1.32 -26.54
CA GLU A 30 10.07 2.47 -25.82
C GLU A 30 8.55 2.58 -25.99
N ASP A 31 8.01 2.25 -27.17
CA ASP A 31 6.57 2.36 -27.45
C ASP A 31 5.77 1.36 -26.61
N THR A 32 6.29 0.14 -26.47
CA THR A 32 5.70 -0.90 -25.63
C THR A 32 5.73 -0.48 -24.17
N VAL A 33 6.85 0.07 -23.69
CA VAL A 33 6.96 0.60 -22.32
C VAL A 33 5.98 1.75 -22.10
N ILE A 34 5.89 2.71 -23.04
CA ILE A 34 4.93 3.82 -22.98
C ILE A 34 3.48 3.31 -22.83
N ARG A 35 3.08 2.30 -23.62
CA ARG A 35 1.73 1.71 -23.53
C ARG A 35 1.47 1.07 -22.17
N LEU A 36 2.46 0.35 -21.62
CA LEU A 36 2.35 -0.29 -20.31
C LEU A 36 2.31 0.70 -19.15
N PHE A 37 2.85 1.90 -19.35
CA PHE A 37 2.67 3.04 -18.45
C PHE A 37 1.34 3.80 -18.69
N GLY A 38 0.47 3.35 -19.59
CA GLY A 38 -0.80 4.02 -19.88
C GLY A 38 -0.68 5.26 -20.78
N GLY A 39 0.43 5.40 -21.51
CA GLY A 39 0.64 6.45 -22.52
C GLY A 39 0.33 6.00 -23.94
N ASP A 40 0.23 6.97 -24.85
CA ASP A 40 0.03 6.76 -26.29
C ASP A 40 1.32 7.11 -27.05
N PRO A 41 2.03 6.14 -27.64
CA PRO A 41 3.28 6.39 -28.36
C PRO A 41 3.17 7.37 -29.54
N GLU A 42 1.97 7.54 -30.11
CA GLU A 42 1.75 8.50 -31.21
C GLU A 42 1.69 9.95 -30.73
N ARG A 43 1.58 10.17 -29.41
CA ARG A 43 1.51 11.50 -28.78
C ARG A 43 2.85 11.94 -28.18
N VAL A 44 3.92 11.18 -28.39
CA VAL A 44 5.23 11.56 -27.87
C VAL A 44 5.74 12.86 -28.49
N ARG A 45 6.48 13.62 -27.71
CA ARG A 45 7.27 14.76 -28.19
C ARG A 45 8.66 14.72 -27.57
N PRO A 46 9.68 15.32 -28.20
CA PRO A 46 10.99 15.44 -27.58
C PRO A 46 10.93 16.40 -26.38
N MET A 47 11.70 16.10 -25.34
CA MET A 47 11.94 16.97 -24.18
C MET A 47 13.32 16.65 -23.60
N ARG A 48 13.99 17.62 -22.98
CA ARG A 48 15.22 17.35 -22.22
C ARG A 48 14.87 16.85 -20.83
N LEU A 49 15.65 15.93 -20.29
CA LEU A 49 15.44 15.44 -18.92
C LEU A 49 15.43 16.58 -17.89
N GLU A 50 16.30 17.57 -18.07
CA GLU A 50 16.40 18.78 -17.24
C GLU A 50 15.09 19.61 -17.21
N ASP A 51 14.30 19.56 -18.28
CA ASP A 51 13.06 20.32 -18.38
C ASP A 51 11.91 19.68 -17.58
N LEU A 52 12.04 18.39 -17.21
CA LEU A 52 11.04 17.64 -16.47
C LEU A 52 10.75 18.24 -15.08
N ARG A 53 11.73 18.89 -14.45
CA ARG A 53 11.54 19.59 -13.16
C ARG A 53 10.44 20.65 -13.19
N ASN A 54 10.16 21.21 -14.37
CA ASN A 54 9.13 22.23 -14.55
C ASN A 54 7.71 21.64 -14.62
N HIS A 55 7.56 20.31 -14.54
CA HIS A 55 6.32 19.58 -14.78
C HIS A 55 5.86 18.73 -13.58
N TYR A 56 5.83 19.32 -12.39
CA TYR A 56 5.54 18.62 -11.13
C TYR A 56 4.07 18.17 -10.93
N ALA A 57 3.11 18.83 -11.59
CA ALA A 57 1.67 18.62 -11.38
C ALA A 57 0.98 17.82 -12.50
N THR A 58 1.75 17.25 -13.43
CA THR A 58 1.23 16.54 -14.60
C THR A 58 1.65 15.08 -14.57
N ASN A 59 0.75 14.18 -14.96
CA ASN A 59 1.06 12.76 -15.14
C ASN A 59 1.86 12.57 -16.44
N LEU A 60 3.14 12.96 -16.42
CA LEU A 60 4.08 12.83 -17.51
C LEU A 60 5.13 11.78 -17.19
N ILE A 61 5.50 11.02 -18.21
CA ILE A 61 6.71 10.20 -18.19
C ILE A 61 7.70 10.73 -19.23
N LEU A 62 9.00 10.68 -18.90
CA LEU A 62 10.06 10.73 -19.89
C LEU A 62 10.61 9.34 -20.12
N VAL A 63 10.74 8.95 -21.38
CA VAL A 63 11.25 7.65 -21.80
C VAL A 63 12.47 7.85 -22.67
N SER A 64 13.52 7.10 -22.40
CA SER A 64 14.74 7.06 -23.22
C SER A 64 15.42 5.70 -23.11
N ARG A 65 16.48 5.49 -23.91
CA ARG A 65 17.34 4.31 -23.79
C ARG A 65 18.69 4.65 -23.18
N SER A 66 19.16 3.77 -22.30
CA SER A 66 20.56 3.70 -21.87
C SER A 66 21.09 2.32 -22.24
N GLY A 67 21.82 2.25 -23.35
CA GLY A 67 22.22 0.98 -23.97
C GLY A 67 21.01 0.11 -24.35
N PRO A 68 20.95 -1.17 -23.93
CA PRO A 68 19.81 -2.05 -24.21
C PRO A 68 18.59 -1.77 -23.33
N THR A 69 18.73 -0.98 -22.26
CA THR A 69 17.70 -0.80 -21.24
C THR A 69 16.85 0.43 -21.54
N VAL A 70 15.52 0.30 -21.46
CA VAL A 70 14.58 1.42 -21.51
C VAL A 70 14.44 2.00 -20.11
N VAL A 71 14.52 3.32 -19.99
CA VAL A 71 14.38 4.06 -18.73
C VAL A 71 13.16 4.95 -18.81
N VAL A 72 12.37 4.94 -17.75
CA VAL A 72 11.24 5.84 -17.54
C VAL A 72 11.50 6.68 -16.29
N VAL A 73 11.33 8.00 -16.42
CA VAL A 73 11.47 8.96 -15.33
C VAL A 73 10.15 9.70 -15.13
N GLU A 74 9.69 9.74 -13.89
CA GLU A 74 8.54 10.51 -13.43
C GLU A 74 9.01 11.55 -12.42
N ASN A 75 8.61 12.81 -12.58
CA ASN A 75 8.80 13.83 -11.54
C ASN A 75 7.59 13.83 -10.63
N ASN A 76 7.76 13.42 -9.38
CA ASN A 76 6.71 13.24 -8.38
C ASN A 76 5.56 12.27 -8.79
N GLY A 77 5.68 11.58 -9.92
CA GLY A 77 4.83 10.43 -10.26
C GLY A 77 5.34 9.15 -9.60
N TYR A 78 4.46 8.17 -9.46
CA TYR A 78 4.75 6.88 -8.80
C TYR A 78 4.27 5.68 -9.62
N GLN A 79 3.82 5.87 -10.86
CA GLN A 79 3.21 4.81 -11.67
C GLN A 79 4.17 3.63 -11.88
N GLY A 80 5.45 3.92 -12.11
CA GLY A 80 6.50 2.92 -12.27
C GLY A 80 6.85 2.13 -11.02
N SER A 81 6.37 2.53 -9.84
CA SER A 81 6.57 1.79 -8.58
C SER A 81 5.46 0.78 -8.27
N ARG A 82 4.43 0.73 -9.12
CA ARG A 82 3.20 -0.05 -8.91
C ARG A 82 3.30 -1.41 -9.57
N GLU A 83 2.75 -2.44 -8.93
CA GLU A 83 2.80 -3.81 -9.48
C GLU A 83 2.01 -3.95 -10.78
N GLU A 84 1.00 -3.12 -11.03
CA GLU A 84 0.22 -3.13 -12.27
C GLU A 84 1.05 -2.71 -13.49
N VAL A 85 2.13 -1.98 -13.25
CA VAL A 85 3.07 -1.53 -14.29
C VAL A 85 4.29 -2.45 -14.30
N LEU A 86 4.86 -2.73 -13.12
CA LEU A 86 6.07 -3.55 -12.98
C LEU A 86 5.89 -5.00 -13.45
N ARG A 87 4.75 -5.64 -13.17
CA ARG A 87 4.54 -7.04 -13.58
C ARG A 87 4.42 -7.19 -15.11
N PRO A 88 3.63 -6.38 -15.83
CA PRO A 88 3.65 -6.41 -17.29
C PRO A 88 5.02 -6.07 -17.90
N LEU A 89 5.71 -5.05 -17.37
CA LEU A 89 7.06 -4.68 -17.85
C LEU A 89 8.07 -5.81 -17.65
N SER A 90 7.99 -6.52 -16.51
CA SER A 90 8.93 -7.57 -16.20
C SER A 90 8.84 -8.80 -17.11
N ARG A 91 7.74 -8.93 -17.88
CA ARG A 91 7.62 -9.93 -18.95
C ARG A 91 8.44 -9.58 -20.20
N LEU A 92 8.84 -8.32 -20.36
CA LEU A 92 9.75 -7.88 -21.43
C LEU A 92 11.21 -8.17 -21.05
N GLY A 93 11.50 -8.21 -19.75
CA GLY A 93 12.80 -8.50 -19.16
C GLY A 93 12.88 -7.93 -17.74
N ARG A 94 13.94 -8.28 -17.01
CA ARG A 94 14.17 -7.79 -15.65
C ARG A 94 13.92 -6.28 -15.55
N THR A 95 13.08 -5.91 -14.59
CA THR A 95 12.63 -4.54 -14.36
C THR A 95 12.93 -4.15 -12.92
N ALA A 96 13.50 -2.97 -12.72
CA ALA A 96 13.72 -2.39 -11.40
C ALA A 96 13.17 -0.97 -11.34
N SER A 97 12.66 -0.56 -10.19
CA SER A 97 12.14 0.79 -9.96
C SER A 97 12.55 1.33 -8.60
N ALA A 98 12.96 2.59 -8.55
CA ALA A 98 13.21 3.35 -7.34
C ALA A 98 12.26 4.55 -7.30
N TYR A 99 11.52 4.69 -6.22
CA TYR A 99 10.55 5.75 -5.97
C TYR A 99 10.82 6.42 -4.62
N TRP A 100 10.68 7.74 -4.57
CA TRP A 100 10.69 8.52 -3.33
C TRP A 100 9.83 9.77 -3.44
N ASN A 101 9.45 10.35 -2.30
CA ASN A 101 8.76 11.64 -2.24
C ASN A 101 9.10 12.46 -0.98
N VAL A 102 8.58 13.69 -0.94
CA VAL A 102 8.75 14.65 0.17
C VAL A 102 8.18 14.20 1.51
N ASN A 103 7.32 13.18 1.54
CA ASN A 103 6.74 12.61 2.74
C ASN A 103 7.56 11.43 3.28
N ALA A 104 8.81 11.27 2.80
CA ALA A 104 9.71 10.17 3.12
C ALA A 104 9.13 8.78 2.78
N VAL A 105 8.13 8.71 1.89
CA VAL A 105 7.68 7.43 1.34
C VAL A 105 8.70 7.04 0.27
N SER A 106 9.30 5.87 0.43
CA SER A 106 10.28 5.38 -0.52
C SER A 106 10.01 3.92 -0.86
N ARG A 107 10.44 3.49 -2.05
CA ARG A 107 10.28 2.11 -2.48
C ARG A 107 11.33 1.73 -3.50
N LEU A 108 11.99 0.60 -3.27
CA LEU A 108 12.83 -0.09 -4.24
C LEU A 108 12.15 -1.39 -4.64
N SER A 109 11.87 -1.58 -5.93
CA SER A 109 11.09 -2.72 -6.45
C SER A 109 11.85 -3.46 -7.54
N LEU A 110 11.92 -4.78 -7.44
CA LEU A 110 12.48 -5.68 -8.45
C LEU A 110 11.38 -6.60 -8.98
N ALA A 111 11.30 -6.72 -10.30
CA ALA A 111 10.33 -7.58 -10.97
C ALA A 111 10.97 -8.35 -12.13
N GLU A 112 10.60 -9.61 -12.27
CA GLU A 112 11.08 -10.53 -13.31
C GLU A 112 9.98 -11.55 -13.63
N ASP A 113 9.82 -11.89 -14.91
CA ASP A 113 8.89 -12.92 -15.42
C ASP A 113 7.42 -12.74 -15.01
N GLY A 114 6.95 -11.49 -14.95
CA GLY A 114 5.57 -11.18 -14.57
C GLY A 114 5.31 -11.17 -13.06
N LEU A 115 6.36 -11.32 -12.26
CA LEU A 115 6.29 -11.35 -10.81
C LEU A 115 7.10 -10.20 -10.19
N ILE A 116 6.57 -9.66 -9.08
CA ILE A 116 7.32 -8.86 -8.13
C ILE A 116 8.21 -9.81 -7.32
N GLN A 117 9.52 -9.65 -7.47
CA GLN A 117 10.51 -10.48 -6.81
C GLN A 117 10.76 -9.97 -5.39
N SER A 118 11.13 -8.70 -5.24
CA SER A 118 11.35 -8.07 -3.94
C SER A 118 10.97 -6.59 -3.97
N VAL A 119 10.35 -6.12 -2.90
CA VAL A 119 10.04 -4.72 -2.63
C VAL A 119 10.42 -4.40 -1.20
N LEU A 120 11.10 -3.28 -0.99
CA LEU A 120 11.48 -2.76 0.32
C LEU A 120 11.36 -1.23 0.34
N ASP A 121 11.20 -0.67 1.54
CA ASP A 121 11.36 0.77 1.78
C ASP A 121 12.87 1.09 1.86
N MET A 122 13.33 2.15 1.21
CA MET A 122 14.77 2.48 1.18
C MET A 122 15.24 3.17 2.47
N VAL A 123 14.34 3.84 3.21
CA VAL A 123 14.64 4.48 4.49
C VAL A 123 14.60 3.46 5.62
N VAL A 124 13.63 2.54 5.58
CA VAL A 124 13.49 1.47 6.57
C VAL A 124 13.40 0.13 5.82
N PRO A 125 14.55 -0.45 5.39
CA PRO A 125 14.59 -1.67 4.56
C PRO A 125 14.23 -2.95 5.30
N GLU A 126 13.57 -2.83 6.45
CA GLU A 126 13.04 -3.94 7.22
C GLU A 126 11.83 -4.55 6.49
N ASP A 127 11.67 -5.87 6.60
CA ASP A 127 10.54 -6.62 6.04
C ASP A 127 10.33 -6.52 4.51
N PRO A 128 11.34 -6.86 3.68
CA PRO A 128 11.13 -6.98 2.24
C PRO A 128 10.04 -8.01 1.94
N PHE A 129 9.27 -7.78 0.86
CA PHE A 129 8.22 -8.70 0.42
C PHE A 129 8.27 -8.98 -1.09
N GLY A 130 7.68 -10.10 -1.51
CA GLY A 130 7.62 -10.51 -2.91
C GLY A 130 7.84 -12.02 -3.07
N ALA A 131 7.96 -12.50 -4.31
CA ALA A 131 8.22 -13.92 -4.58
C ALA A 131 9.59 -14.41 -4.09
N ARG A 132 10.55 -13.49 -4.01
CA ARG A 132 11.93 -13.68 -3.53
C ARG A 132 12.35 -12.45 -2.74
N PRO A 133 11.88 -12.28 -1.48
CA PRO A 133 12.17 -11.09 -0.68
C PRO A 133 13.66 -10.76 -0.56
N ASP A 134 14.51 -11.79 -0.58
CA ASP A 134 15.98 -11.74 -0.55
C ASP A 134 16.64 -11.28 -1.87
N ALA A 135 15.88 -11.04 -2.93
CA ALA A 135 16.46 -10.79 -4.26
C ALA A 135 17.28 -9.50 -4.38
N TRP A 136 17.09 -8.55 -3.45
CA TRP A 136 17.88 -7.32 -3.39
C TRP A 136 19.25 -7.51 -2.73
N ASP A 137 19.43 -8.49 -1.84
CA ASP A 137 20.64 -8.69 -1.04
C ASP A 137 21.95 -8.62 -1.86
N PRO A 138 22.14 -9.39 -2.95
CA PRO A 138 23.37 -9.32 -3.74
C PRO A 138 23.52 -7.99 -4.50
N LEU A 139 22.42 -7.29 -4.78
CA LEU A 139 22.42 -6.02 -5.50
C LEU A 139 22.68 -4.84 -4.54
N LEU A 140 22.40 -5.00 -3.25
CA LEU A 140 22.65 -3.99 -2.22
C LEU A 140 24.02 -4.13 -1.54
N GLU A 141 24.80 -5.17 -1.85
CA GLU A 141 26.11 -5.37 -1.21
C GLU A 141 27.02 -4.13 -1.35
N GLY A 142 27.39 -3.56 -0.21
CA GLY A 142 28.23 -2.35 -0.12
C GLY A 142 27.52 -1.03 -0.44
N LEU A 143 26.19 -1.02 -0.53
CA LEU A 143 25.35 0.18 -0.55
C LEU A 143 24.76 0.40 0.85
N ASP A 144 24.64 1.65 1.28
CA ASP A 144 24.06 2.02 2.58
C ASP A 144 22.79 2.84 2.38
N LEU A 145 21.64 2.15 2.30
CA LEU A 145 20.36 2.80 2.02
C LEU A 145 19.85 3.65 3.20
N ALA A 146 20.14 3.23 4.45
CA ALA A 146 19.54 3.82 5.65
C ALA A 146 20.26 5.09 6.12
N ASP A 147 21.59 5.15 5.95
CA ASP A 147 22.42 6.29 6.37
C ASP A 147 22.73 7.26 5.21
N GLY A 148 22.13 7.06 4.03
CA GLY A 148 22.34 7.91 2.86
C GLY A 148 21.67 9.28 3.00
N ASP A 149 22.42 10.36 2.73
CA ASP A 149 21.90 11.74 2.64
C ASP A 149 21.02 11.99 1.38
N GLY A 150 20.78 10.96 0.55
CA GLY A 150 20.12 11.06 -0.74
C GLY A 150 19.64 9.72 -1.31
N TRP A 151 19.29 9.70 -2.60
CA TRP A 151 18.65 8.54 -3.27
C TRP A 151 19.57 7.83 -4.28
N GLY A 152 20.84 8.24 -4.34
CA GLY A 152 21.84 7.71 -5.26
C GLY A 152 22.11 6.21 -5.04
N GLU A 153 22.01 5.72 -3.81
CA GLU A 153 22.14 4.29 -3.48
C GLU A 153 21.02 3.46 -4.13
N GLY A 154 19.78 3.95 -4.09
CA GLY A 154 18.64 3.33 -4.77
C GLY A 154 18.82 3.28 -6.29
N LEU A 155 19.32 4.37 -6.90
CA LEU A 155 19.64 4.37 -8.32
C LEU A 155 20.82 3.45 -8.67
N ALA A 156 21.83 3.34 -7.80
CA ALA A 156 22.92 2.39 -7.99
C ALA A 156 22.43 0.94 -7.93
N ALA A 157 21.46 0.63 -7.07
CA ALA A 157 20.80 -0.67 -7.03
C ALA A 157 20.02 -0.94 -8.34
N VAL A 158 19.35 0.07 -8.90
CA VAL A 158 18.69 -0.04 -10.22
C VAL A 158 19.73 -0.27 -11.34
N GLU A 159 20.87 0.45 -11.35
CA GLU A 159 21.98 0.19 -12.29
C GLU A 159 22.46 -1.27 -12.21
N ARG A 160 22.67 -1.79 -10.99
CA ARG A 160 23.07 -3.18 -10.74
C ARG A 160 22.04 -4.19 -11.23
N ALA A 161 20.75 -3.91 -10.99
CA ALA A 161 19.67 -4.82 -11.33
C ALA A 161 19.47 -4.94 -12.85
N THR A 162 19.62 -3.84 -13.59
CA THR A 162 19.19 -3.77 -15.00
C THR A 162 20.29 -3.41 -15.99
N ASP A 163 21.55 -3.33 -15.56
CA ASP A 163 22.70 -2.89 -16.37
C ASP A 163 22.51 -1.49 -16.99
N VAL A 164 21.60 -0.68 -16.46
CA VAL A 164 21.35 0.70 -16.92
C VAL A 164 22.50 1.60 -16.49
N ARG A 165 22.74 2.69 -17.22
CA ARG A 165 23.68 3.75 -16.84
C ARG A 165 22.99 5.10 -16.79
N PHE A 166 23.03 5.73 -15.63
CA PHE A 166 22.53 7.09 -15.42
C PHE A 166 23.72 8.05 -15.44
N ASP A 167 24.32 8.23 -16.62
CA ASP A 167 25.47 9.11 -16.82
C ASP A 167 25.10 10.39 -17.60
N ASP A 168 26.05 11.32 -17.66
CA ASP A 168 25.90 12.57 -18.42
C ASP A 168 25.51 12.37 -19.88
N ALA A 169 25.96 11.27 -20.51
CA ALA A 169 25.66 10.99 -21.90
C ALA A 169 24.19 10.61 -22.09
N TRP A 170 23.66 9.78 -21.17
CA TRP A 170 22.24 9.46 -21.11
C TRP A 170 21.40 10.71 -20.83
N VAL A 171 21.76 11.52 -19.82
CA VAL A 171 21.03 12.75 -19.46
C VAL A 171 20.89 13.72 -20.63
N LYS A 172 21.97 13.93 -21.39
CA LYS A 172 22.00 14.84 -22.56
C LYS A 172 21.39 14.21 -23.82
N GLY A 173 21.11 12.91 -23.78
CA GLY A 173 20.53 12.15 -24.88
C GLY A 173 19.07 12.51 -25.18
N PRO A 174 18.52 11.96 -26.28
CA PRO A 174 17.13 12.19 -26.62
C PRO A 174 16.19 11.52 -25.60
N HIS A 175 15.17 12.25 -25.16
CA HIS A 175 14.07 11.71 -24.36
C HIS A 175 12.73 12.02 -25.05
N ARG A 176 11.81 11.08 -24.91
CA ARG A 176 10.43 11.17 -25.39
C ARG A 176 9.53 11.41 -24.18
N VAL A 177 8.79 12.50 -24.18
CA VAL A 177 7.81 12.79 -23.13
C VAL A 177 6.40 12.50 -23.65
N VAL A 178 5.55 11.96 -22.78
CA VAL A 178 4.14 11.70 -23.06
C VAL A 178 3.32 11.76 -21.77
N GLU A 179 2.07 12.23 -21.89
CA GLU A 179 1.09 12.14 -20.82
C GLU A 179 0.57 10.71 -20.68
N ILE A 180 0.41 10.26 -19.45
CA ILE A 180 -0.09 8.94 -19.11
C ILE A 180 -1.42 9.02 -18.38
N ALA A 181 -2.29 8.06 -18.67
CA ALA A 181 -3.42 7.76 -17.81
C ALA A 181 -2.97 6.84 -16.66
N PRO A 182 -3.57 6.94 -15.47
CA PRO A 182 -3.34 5.96 -14.42
C PRO A 182 -3.69 4.55 -14.91
N VAL A 183 -2.75 3.62 -14.77
CA VAL A 183 -3.01 2.19 -15.04
C VAL A 183 -3.97 1.68 -13.97
N PRO A 184 -5.05 0.97 -14.34
CA PRO A 184 -5.99 0.41 -13.38
C PRO A 184 -5.28 -0.50 -12.38
N GLU A 185 -5.59 -0.32 -11.10
CA GLU A 185 -5.04 -1.12 -9.99
C GLU A 185 -5.54 -2.57 -10.06
N TYR A 186 -4.73 -3.54 -9.63
CA TYR A 186 -5.21 -4.91 -9.49
C TYR A 186 -6.27 -4.96 -8.37
N LEU A 187 -7.24 -5.87 -8.54
CA LEU A 187 -8.22 -6.14 -7.49
C LEU A 187 -7.55 -6.78 -6.27
N LEU A 188 -6.60 -7.67 -6.53
CA LEU A 188 -5.78 -8.35 -5.54
C LEU A 188 -4.34 -8.36 -6.03
N GLY A 189 -3.42 -7.91 -5.18
CA GLY A 189 -2.00 -7.94 -5.50
C GLY A 189 -1.40 -9.34 -5.51
N GLN A 190 -0.17 -9.45 -6.01
CA GLN A 190 0.50 -10.75 -6.18
C GLN A 190 0.53 -11.59 -4.89
N GLY A 191 0.77 -11.00 -3.72
CA GLY A 191 0.80 -11.74 -2.46
C GLY A 191 -0.56 -12.30 -2.04
N LEU A 192 -1.65 -11.77 -2.58
CA LEU A 192 -3.01 -12.12 -2.19
C LEU A 192 -3.66 -13.11 -3.16
N VAL A 193 -3.38 -13.01 -4.46
CA VAL A 193 -4.06 -13.81 -5.50
C VAL A 193 -3.89 -15.31 -5.30
N ASP A 194 -2.77 -15.75 -4.71
CA ASP A 194 -2.48 -17.15 -4.42
C ASP A 194 -2.80 -17.57 -2.98
N SER A 195 -3.38 -16.67 -2.18
CA SER A 195 -3.68 -16.93 -0.78
C SER A 195 -4.64 -18.12 -0.61
N PRO A 196 -4.36 -19.06 0.32
CA PRO A 196 -5.28 -20.16 0.62
C PRO A 196 -6.61 -19.66 1.19
N LEU A 197 -6.67 -18.45 1.76
CA LEU A 197 -7.91 -17.84 2.26
C LEU A 197 -8.95 -17.67 1.16
N LEU A 198 -8.53 -17.33 -0.07
CA LEU A 198 -9.43 -17.17 -1.22
C LEU A 198 -10.14 -18.46 -1.63
N LYS A 199 -9.65 -19.63 -1.18
CA LYS A 199 -10.26 -20.95 -1.44
C LYS A 199 -11.26 -21.36 -0.34
N ARG A 200 -11.38 -20.58 0.74
CA ARG A 200 -12.25 -20.86 1.89
C ARG A 200 -13.46 -19.94 1.87
N GLU A 201 -14.58 -20.42 2.40
CA GLU A 201 -15.72 -19.53 2.69
C GLU A 201 -15.40 -18.62 3.89
N PRO A 202 -15.89 -17.37 3.91
CA PRO A 202 -16.76 -16.75 2.89
C PRO A 202 -16.00 -16.08 1.71
N PHE A 203 -14.67 -16.12 1.69
CA PHE A 203 -13.85 -15.42 0.69
C PHE A 203 -14.05 -15.96 -0.74
N ALA A 204 -14.18 -17.27 -0.90
CA ALA A 204 -14.49 -17.89 -2.18
C ALA A 204 -15.82 -17.36 -2.75
N GLY A 205 -16.86 -17.29 -1.92
CA GLY A 205 -18.14 -16.69 -2.29
C GLY A 205 -18.04 -15.21 -2.62
N TYR A 206 -17.23 -14.44 -1.88
CA TYR A 206 -17.01 -13.03 -2.18
C TYR A 206 -16.31 -12.79 -3.52
N LEU A 207 -15.31 -13.60 -3.84
CA LEU A 207 -14.56 -13.48 -5.09
C LEU A 207 -15.41 -13.86 -6.31
N ALA A 208 -16.35 -14.81 -6.15
CA ALA A 208 -17.21 -15.28 -7.22
C ALA A 208 -18.25 -14.25 -7.71
N ASP A 209 -18.68 -13.32 -6.84
CA ASP A 209 -19.68 -12.30 -7.15
C ASP A 209 -19.28 -10.92 -6.60
N LEU A 210 -18.03 -10.53 -6.87
CA LEU A 210 -17.47 -9.29 -6.34
C LEU A 210 -18.24 -8.07 -6.88
N GLY A 211 -18.97 -7.38 -6.00
CA GLY A 211 -19.77 -6.22 -6.38
C GLY A 211 -20.44 -5.52 -5.19
N PRO A 212 -21.15 -4.41 -5.44
CA PRO A 212 -21.73 -3.56 -4.38
C PRO A 212 -22.69 -4.30 -3.45
N GLY A 213 -23.35 -5.36 -3.92
CA GLY A 213 -24.25 -6.20 -3.11
C GLY A 213 -23.55 -6.90 -1.94
N LEU A 214 -22.24 -7.13 -2.03
CA LEU A 214 -21.46 -7.81 -0.99
C LEU A 214 -20.94 -6.87 0.11
N LEU A 215 -21.03 -5.54 -0.07
CA LEU A 215 -20.49 -4.58 0.90
C LEU A 215 -21.12 -4.73 2.30
N GLY A 216 -22.42 -4.97 2.37
CA GLY A 216 -23.13 -5.22 3.64
C GLY A 216 -22.62 -6.49 4.35
N PRO A 217 -22.66 -7.67 3.70
CA PRO A 217 -22.08 -8.91 4.23
C PRO A 217 -20.61 -8.78 4.66
N MET A 218 -19.77 -8.13 3.85
CA MET A 218 -18.35 -7.93 4.17
C MET A 218 -18.16 -7.05 5.40
N ARG A 219 -18.87 -5.92 5.51
CA ARG A 219 -18.82 -5.06 6.71
C ARG A 219 -19.25 -5.82 7.96
N ARG A 220 -20.26 -6.68 7.85
CA ARG A 220 -20.70 -7.53 8.96
C ARG A 220 -19.63 -8.54 9.36
N HIS A 221 -18.99 -9.19 8.40
CA HIS A 221 -17.91 -10.14 8.64
C HIS A 221 -16.70 -9.45 9.29
N ALA A 222 -16.32 -8.26 8.81
CA ALA A 222 -15.22 -7.46 9.37
C ALA A 222 -15.45 -7.15 10.85
N LEU A 223 -16.69 -6.79 11.20
CA LEU A 223 -17.07 -6.52 12.57
C LEU A 223 -17.02 -7.78 13.46
N ASP A 224 -17.41 -8.95 12.95
CA ASP A 224 -17.34 -10.21 13.72
C ASP A 224 -15.88 -10.64 13.99
N LEU A 225 -15.00 -10.49 13.00
CA LEU A 225 -13.55 -10.70 13.15
C LEU A 225 -12.99 -9.77 14.22
N ALA A 226 -13.30 -8.47 14.16
CA ALA A 226 -12.81 -7.49 15.12
C ALA A 226 -13.36 -7.70 16.55
N LEU A 227 -14.64 -8.07 16.68
CA LEU A 227 -15.23 -8.42 17.98
C LEU A 227 -14.55 -9.65 18.59
N THR A 228 -14.22 -10.64 17.78
CA THR A 228 -13.53 -11.84 18.23
C THR A 228 -12.08 -11.51 18.63
N HIS A 229 -11.36 -10.75 17.81
CA HIS A 229 -9.97 -10.32 18.08
C HIS A 229 -9.85 -9.45 19.34
N ALA A 230 -10.82 -8.57 19.58
CA ALA A 230 -10.89 -7.75 20.79
C ALA A 230 -11.41 -8.52 22.03
N GLY A 231 -11.86 -9.76 21.88
CA GLY A 231 -12.48 -10.54 22.96
C GLY A 231 -13.82 -9.97 23.43
N LEU A 232 -14.57 -9.32 22.54
CA LEU A 232 -15.85 -8.65 22.78
C LEU A 232 -17.06 -9.41 22.22
N ARG A 233 -16.86 -10.57 21.58
CA ARG A 233 -17.94 -11.35 20.96
C ARG A 233 -19.14 -11.63 21.88
N HIS A 234 -18.88 -11.80 23.18
CA HIS A 234 -19.90 -12.06 24.20
C HIS A 234 -20.09 -10.87 25.15
N HIS A 235 -19.48 -9.71 24.87
CA HIS A 235 -19.63 -8.53 25.71
C HIS A 235 -21.07 -8.01 25.61
N PRO A 236 -21.74 -7.65 26.73
CA PRO A 236 -23.14 -7.21 26.71
C PRO A 236 -23.39 -6.01 25.80
N LEU A 237 -22.55 -4.98 25.85
CA LEU A 237 -22.67 -3.80 24.97
C LEU A 237 -22.50 -4.16 23.49
N ALA A 238 -21.58 -5.07 23.16
CA ALA A 238 -21.39 -5.51 21.79
C ALA A 238 -22.59 -6.29 21.28
N THR A 239 -23.09 -7.23 22.07
CA THR A 239 -24.29 -8.01 21.74
C THR A 239 -25.50 -7.09 21.52
N ALA A 240 -25.71 -6.13 22.42
CA ALA A 240 -26.78 -5.14 22.29
C ALA A 240 -26.63 -4.26 21.04
N ALA A 241 -25.40 -3.86 20.69
CA ALA A 241 -25.12 -3.07 19.49
C ALA A 241 -25.48 -3.82 18.21
N LEU A 242 -25.20 -5.13 18.15
CA LEU A 242 -25.51 -5.96 16.98
C LEU A 242 -27.03 -6.14 16.75
N THR A 243 -27.85 -5.93 17.78
CA THR A 243 -29.31 -5.98 17.71
C THR A 243 -29.95 -4.61 17.89
N ALA A 244 -29.20 -3.50 17.77
CA ALA A 244 -29.70 -2.16 18.09
C ALA A 244 -30.90 -1.72 17.23
N HIS A 245 -31.05 -2.26 16.03
CA HIS A 245 -32.19 -2.01 15.14
C HIS A 245 -33.54 -2.42 15.77
N THR A 246 -33.55 -3.38 16.72
CA THR A 246 -34.77 -3.82 17.41
C THR A 246 -35.14 -2.96 18.61
N LEU A 247 -34.27 -2.04 19.04
CA LEU A 247 -34.50 -1.16 20.18
C LEU A 247 -35.38 0.03 19.78
N PRO A 248 -36.11 0.68 20.71
CA PRO A 248 -36.68 2.01 20.46
C PRO A 248 -35.57 3.07 20.32
N ALA A 249 -35.89 4.23 19.73
CA ALA A 249 -34.91 5.30 19.50
C ALA A 249 -34.20 5.77 20.79
N THR A 250 -34.94 5.90 21.90
CA THR A 250 -34.37 6.23 23.22
C THR A 250 -33.43 5.14 23.75
N GLY A 251 -33.71 3.87 23.44
CA GLY A 251 -32.85 2.74 23.77
C GLY A 251 -31.56 2.74 22.95
N ARG A 252 -31.64 3.01 21.64
CA ARG A 252 -30.47 3.19 20.77
C ARG A 252 -29.58 4.35 21.23
N GLN A 253 -30.21 5.47 21.60
CA GLN A 253 -29.51 6.65 22.11
C GLN A 253 -28.71 6.31 23.38
N ARG A 254 -29.34 5.65 24.36
CA ARG A 254 -28.65 5.20 25.58
C ARG A 254 -27.50 4.25 25.28
N LEU A 255 -27.74 3.23 24.45
CA LEU A 255 -26.72 2.26 24.08
C LEU A 255 -25.51 2.90 23.38
N ARG A 256 -25.76 3.88 22.49
CA ARG A 256 -24.70 4.67 21.87
C ARG A 256 -23.86 5.40 22.93
N ASP A 257 -24.51 6.06 23.87
CA ASP A 257 -23.82 6.83 24.91
C ASP A 257 -23.02 5.91 25.86
N GLU A 258 -23.52 4.71 26.17
CA GLU A 258 -22.80 3.67 26.92
C GLU A 258 -21.56 3.14 26.16
N LEU A 259 -21.67 2.92 24.84
CA LEU A 259 -20.54 2.52 23.99
C LEU A 259 -19.47 3.62 23.90
N THR A 260 -19.88 4.88 23.77
CA THR A 260 -18.97 6.03 23.80
C THR A 260 -18.26 6.12 25.16
N ALA A 261 -18.97 5.98 26.26
CA ALA A 261 -18.35 5.98 27.59
C ALA A 261 -17.34 4.82 27.76
N ALA A 262 -17.66 3.63 27.25
CA ALA A 262 -16.73 2.49 27.27
C ALA A 262 -15.46 2.75 26.44
N HIS A 263 -15.59 3.38 25.27
CA HIS A 263 -14.45 3.83 24.46
C HIS A 263 -13.58 4.84 25.22
N ASP A 264 -14.20 5.91 25.74
CA ASP A 264 -13.52 7.01 26.43
C ASP A 264 -12.82 6.56 27.72
N GLN A 265 -13.35 5.53 28.38
CA GLN A 265 -12.74 4.93 29.57
C GLN A 265 -11.56 4.01 29.21
N ALA A 266 -11.71 3.17 28.18
CA ALA A 266 -10.71 2.15 27.85
C ALA A 266 -9.41 2.75 27.29
N LEU A 267 -9.47 3.87 26.55
CA LEU A 267 -8.30 4.45 25.90
C LEU A 267 -7.25 5.00 26.90
N PRO A 268 -7.62 5.82 27.92
CA PRO A 268 -6.68 6.22 28.98
C PRO A 268 -6.17 5.03 29.81
N GLN A 269 -7.02 4.02 30.06
CA GLN A 269 -6.62 2.82 30.79
C GLN A 269 -5.56 2.01 30.04
N ALA A 270 -5.73 1.83 28.72
CA ALA A 270 -4.73 1.19 27.87
C ALA A 270 -3.37 1.91 27.95
N ARG A 271 -3.37 3.25 27.89
CA ARG A 271 -2.15 4.06 28.03
C ARG A 271 -1.51 3.93 29.42
N ALA A 272 -2.32 3.92 30.48
CA ALA A 272 -1.83 3.75 31.83
C ALA A 272 -1.19 2.36 32.04
N LEU A 273 -1.78 1.31 31.46
CA LEU A 273 -1.19 -0.04 31.48
C LEU A 273 0.15 -0.08 30.72
N LEU A 274 0.20 0.52 29.53
CA LEU A 274 1.42 0.52 28.70
C LEU A 274 2.64 1.08 29.45
N ILE A 275 2.46 2.12 30.29
CA ILE A 275 3.53 2.70 31.11
C ILE A 275 4.06 1.72 32.17
N GLY A 276 3.19 0.86 32.71
CA GLY A 276 3.52 -0.11 33.75
C GLY A 276 3.93 -1.48 33.24
N GLU A 277 3.79 -1.75 31.95
CA GLU A 277 4.10 -3.04 31.34
C GLU A 277 5.62 -3.20 31.07
N PRO A 278 6.15 -4.44 31.11
CA PRO A 278 7.51 -4.72 30.71
C PRO A 278 7.79 -4.24 29.28
N LYS A 279 9.02 -3.77 29.02
CA LYS A 279 9.42 -3.36 27.66
C LYS A 279 9.38 -4.53 26.67
N GLU A 280 9.70 -5.73 27.14
CA GLU A 280 9.64 -6.97 26.36
C GLU A 280 8.40 -7.77 26.77
N PHE A 281 7.51 -8.04 25.81
CA PHE A 281 6.31 -8.86 25.98
C PHE A 281 6.13 -9.63 24.67
N GLU A 282 6.11 -10.95 24.74
CA GLU A 282 5.99 -11.80 23.55
C GLU A 282 4.75 -12.71 23.66
N PRO A 283 3.89 -12.72 22.64
CA PRO A 283 3.90 -11.82 21.49
C PRO A 283 3.41 -10.41 21.87
N GLU A 284 4.03 -9.37 21.30
CA GLU A 284 3.79 -7.98 21.69
C GLU A 284 2.30 -7.57 21.59
N TRP A 285 1.60 -8.12 20.61
CA TRP A 285 0.19 -7.82 20.37
C TRP A 285 -0.77 -8.45 21.40
N GLU A 286 -0.32 -9.37 22.25
CA GLU A 286 -1.12 -9.95 23.34
C GLU A 286 -1.07 -9.14 24.65
N ARG A 287 -0.30 -8.05 24.69
CA ARG A 287 -0.23 -7.15 25.85
C ARG A 287 -1.62 -6.73 26.36
N PRO A 288 -1.85 -6.70 27.69
CA PRO A 288 -3.09 -6.19 28.25
C PRO A 288 -3.46 -4.78 27.76
N SER A 289 -2.48 -3.87 27.66
CA SER A 289 -2.64 -2.52 27.09
C SER A 289 -3.16 -2.56 25.65
N HIS A 290 -2.56 -3.38 24.79
CA HIS A 290 -2.96 -3.56 23.39
C HIS A 290 -4.38 -4.14 23.29
N ARG A 291 -4.72 -5.11 24.16
CA ARG A 291 -6.09 -5.65 24.21
C ARG A 291 -7.11 -4.58 24.59
N LEU A 292 -6.87 -3.79 25.64
CA LEU A 292 -7.79 -2.70 26.02
C LEU A 292 -7.88 -1.63 24.92
N PHE A 293 -6.76 -1.31 24.27
CA PHE A 293 -6.74 -0.39 23.14
C PHE A 293 -7.65 -0.88 21.99
N ARG A 294 -7.52 -2.14 21.58
CA ARG A 294 -8.40 -2.75 20.56
C ARG A 294 -9.86 -2.68 20.97
N GLN A 295 -10.18 -3.00 22.23
CA GLN A 295 -11.54 -2.91 22.75
C GLN A 295 -12.09 -1.48 22.66
N ALA A 296 -11.28 -0.47 23.02
CA ALA A 296 -11.67 0.93 22.89
C ALA A 296 -12.05 1.27 21.45
N ILE A 297 -11.21 0.91 20.47
CA ILE A 297 -11.49 1.16 19.04
C ILE A 297 -12.80 0.48 18.61
N VAL A 298 -13.00 -0.80 18.95
CA VAL A 298 -14.22 -1.54 18.59
C VAL A 298 -15.47 -0.92 19.23
N PHE A 299 -15.43 -0.46 20.49
CA PHE A 299 -16.54 0.26 21.10
C PHE A 299 -16.88 1.56 20.36
N GLY A 300 -15.87 2.34 19.95
CA GLY A 300 -16.08 3.54 19.14
C GLY A 300 -16.73 3.25 17.78
N VAL A 301 -16.34 2.14 17.12
CA VAL A 301 -16.97 1.68 15.88
C VAL A 301 -18.43 1.28 16.12
N LEU A 302 -18.71 0.48 17.15
CA LEU A 302 -20.07 0.07 17.51
C LEU A 302 -20.97 1.27 17.83
N ALA A 303 -20.47 2.28 18.55
CA ALA A 303 -21.21 3.50 18.83
C ALA A 303 -21.66 4.21 17.54
N ARG A 304 -20.78 4.29 16.53
CA ARG A 304 -21.13 4.84 15.21
C ARG A 304 -22.14 3.99 14.46
N CYS A 305 -22.06 2.66 14.53
CA CYS A 305 -23.09 1.78 13.96
C CYS A 305 -24.46 2.04 14.58
N VAL A 306 -24.55 2.12 15.91
CA VAL A 306 -25.81 2.42 16.60
C VAL A 306 -26.32 3.81 16.23
N ALA A 307 -25.43 4.79 16.09
CA ALA A 307 -25.78 6.14 15.65
C ALA A 307 -26.36 6.18 14.23
N ALA A 308 -25.90 5.31 13.33
CA ALA A 308 -26.42 5.22 11.96
C ALA A 308 -27.88 4.73 11.88
N HIS A 309 -28.41 4.15 12.97
CA HIS A 309 -29.82 3.77 13.11
C HIS A 309 -30.68 4.86 13.80
N LEU A 310 -30.17 6.09 13.94
CA LEU A 310 -30.92 7.22 14.49
C LEU A 310 -31.29 8.22 13.37
N PRO A 311 -32.53 8.76 13.37
CA PRO A 311 -33.62 8.46 14.31
C PRO A 311 -34.33 7.13 14.00
N ALA A 312 -34.26 6.66 12.75
CA ALA A 312 -34.92 5.45 12.27
C ALA A 312 -33.91 4.33 11.97
N PRO A 313 -34.27 3.05 12.18
CA PRO A 313 -33.42 1.93 11.82
C PRO A 313 -33.08 1.94 10.33
N THR A 314 -31.89 1.46 10.02
CA THR A 314 -31.39 1.24 8.66
C THR A 314 -30.81 -0.16 8.61
N ASP A 315 -30.99 -0.88 7.51
CA ASP A 315 -30.36 -2.22 7.38
C ASP A 315 -28.89 -2.12 6.93
N LEU A 316 -28.40 -0.89 6.75
CA LEU A 316 -27.07 -0.60 6.22
C LEU A 316 -26.11 -0.28 7.37
N LEU A 317 -25.10 -1.13 7.54
CA LEU A 317 -23.93 -0.77 8.32
C LEU A 317 -23.16 0.35 7.60
N PRO A 318 -22.70 1.39 8.32
CA PRO A 318 -21.79 2.36 7.75
C PRO A 318 -20.50 1.66 7.29
N ASP A 319 -19.70 2.34 6.47
CA ASP A 319 -18.38 1.83 6.15
C ASP A 319 -17.49 1.87 7.41
N VAL A 320 -17.31 0.69 8.01
CA VAL A 320 -16.55 0.50 9.24
C VAL A 320 -15.20 -0.15 9.01
N VAL A 321 -14.95 -0.71 7.82
CA VAL A 321 -13.76 -1.54 7.56
C VAL A 321 -12.48 -0.72 7.77
N SER A 322 -12.42 0.48 7.19
CA SER A 322 -11.29 1.39 7.35
C SER A 322 -11.02 1.79 8.80
N SER A 323 -12.07 1.83 9.64
CA SER A 323 -11.94 2.19 11.05
C SER A 323 -11.57 1.01 11.95
N LEU A 324 -11.75 -0.21 11.47
CA LEU A 324 -11.39 -1.43 12.19
C LEU A 324 -9.93 -1.82 11.96
N THR A 325 -9.25 -1.28 10.93
CA THR A 325 -7.83 -1.54 10.66
C THR A 325 -6.94 -1.30 11.88
N THR A 326 -7.18 -0.22 12.63
CA THR A 326 -6.45 0.10 13.87
C THR A 326 -6.69 -0.90 15.00
N ALA A 327 -7.83 -1.60 15.00
CA ALA A 327 -8.11 -2.67 15.96
C ALA A 327 -7.54 -4.02 15.52
N MET A 328 -7.26 -4.21 14.24
CA MET A 328 -6.85 -5.47 13.62
C MET A 328 -5.34 -5.50 13.38
N THR A 329 -4.58 -5.29 14.46
CA THR A 329 -3.13 -5.35 14.50
C THR A 329 -2.63 -6.66 15.13
N GLY A 330 -1.36 -6.97 14.90
CA GLY A 330 -0.70 -8.18 15.38
C GLY A 330 -0.69 -9.29 14.32
N GLU A 331 -0.44 -10.52 14.77
CA GLU A 331 -0.34 -11.69 13.92
C GLU A 331 -1.49 -12.67 14.16
N GLY A 332 -1.64 -13.63 13.25
CA GLY A 332 -2.55 -14.76 13.38
C GLY A 332 -3.69 -14.76 12.37
N GLU A 333 -4.32 -15.93 12.23
CA GLU A 333 -5.31 -16.22 11.18
C GLU A 333 -6.44 -15.18 11.10
N ARG A 334 -6.93 -14.66 12.23
CA ARG A 334 -8.01 -13.65 12.22
C ARG A 334 -7.59 -12.31 11.64
N VAL A 335 -6.34 -11.91 11.89
CA VAL A 335 -5.80 -10.67 11.35
C VAL A 335 -5.60 -10.84 9.84
N GLU A 336 -5.06 -11.97 9.40
CA GLU A 336 -4.95 -12.32 7.98
C GLU A 336 -6.32 -12.35 7.26
N GLU A 337 -7.32 -13.00 7.88
CA GLU A 337 -8.70 -13.03 7.37
C GLU A 337 -9.30 -11.63 7.25
N PHE A 338 -9.05 -10.75 8.23
CA PHE A 338 -9.52 -9.37 8.17
C PHE A 338 -8.85 -8.58 7.04
N TRP A 339 -7.54 -8.71 6.86
CA TRP A 339 -6.84 -8.00 5.79
C TRP A 339 -7.28 -8.50 4.41
N MET A 340 -7.45 -9.80 4.23
CA MET A 340 -8.04 -10.36 3.00
C MET A 340 -9.44 -9.79 2.74
N LEU A 341 -10.28 -9.72 3.78
CA LEU A 341 -11.61 -9.14 3.69
C LEU A 341 -11.57 -7.65 3.32
N ALA A 342 -10.65 -6.89 3.91
CA ALA A 342 -10.49 -5.46 3.65
C ALA A 342 -10.11 -5.22 2.18
N HIS A 343 -9.19 -6.02 1.63
CA HIS A 343 -8.82 -5.95 0.20
C HIS A 343 -10.01 -6.24 -0.72
N LEU A 344 -10.77 -7.30 -0.44
CA LEU A 344 -11.97 -7.63 -1.22
C LEU A 344 -13.07 -6.56 -1.08
N HIS A 345 -13.25 -5.99 0.11
CA HIS A 345 -14.20 -4.90 0.33
C HIS A 345 -13.83 -3.66 -0.49
N ASP A 346 -12.56 -3.26 -0.51
CA ASP A 346 -12.11 -2.11 -1.29
C ASP A 346 -12.17 -2.39 -2.80
N ALA A 347 -11.92 -3.63 -3.22
CA ALA A 347 -12.16 -4.07 -4.59
C ALA A 347 -13.66 -3.96 -4.98
N ALA A 348 -14.57 -4.43 -4.13
CA ALA A 348 -16.02 -4.31 -4.36
C ALA A 348 -16.51 -2.85 -4.40
N ARG A 349 -15.93 -1.95 -3.59
CA ARG A 349 -16.23 -0.52 -3.59
C ARG A 349 -15.79 0.19 -4.87
N ARG A 350 -14.67 -0.23 -5.47
CA ARG A 350 -14.17 0.36 -6.72
C ARG A 350 -15.06 -0.01 -7.92
N MET A 351 -15.88 -1.06 -7.79
CA MET A 351 -16.81 -1.51 -8.81
C MET A 351 -18.22 -0.88 -8.71
N SER A 352 -18.50 -0.12 -7.63
CA SER A 352 -19.76 0.61 -7.42
C SER A 352 -19.67 2.03 -7.91
#